data_AF-A0AA38L199-F1
#
_entry.id   AF-A0AA38L199-F1
#
_cell.length_a   1.000
_cell.length_b   1.000
_cell.length_c   1.000
_cell.angle_alpha   90.00
_cell.angle_beta   90.00
_cell.angle_gamma   90.00
#
_symmetry.space_group_name_H-M   'P 1'
#
loop_
_entity.id
_entity.type
_entity.pdbx_description
1 polymer ?
#
loop_
_entity_poly.entity_id
_entity_poly.type
_entity_poly.pdbx_seq_one_letter_code
_entity_poly.pdbx_strand_id
1 'polypeptide(L)'
;WQSTSGIQSSNKRWRVFQRRVSHYNTSSDIVKDRPILVREFIHSALYDPRFGYFATRPGVVGVLEKAIQFNKLEGRNAYLKYLDSLYKKNDTAWFTPAELFKPWYGHSIAEAILRTANLSVPLKIYEIGGGSGTCAKCILDYMMLNAPAKVYNNMTYT
;
A
#
# COMPACT_ATOMS: atom_id res chain seq x y z
N TRP A 1 32.18 -18.21 44.85
CA TRP A 1 32.79 -18.05 43.51
C TRP A 1 32.04 -18.96 42.55
N GLN A 2 30.86 -18.51 42.12
CA GLN A 2 30.50 -18.00 40.78
C GLN A 2 30.27 -19.15 39.79
N SER A 3 29.03 -19.59 39.55
CA SER A 3 27.88 -18.94 38.89
C SER A 3 28.02 -18.86 37.37
N THR A 4 27.08 -19.54 36.72
CA THR A 4 26.84 -19.72 35.29
C THR A 4 26.96 -18.45 34.45
N SER A 5 27.76 -18.50 33.39
CA SER A 5 27.93 -17.47 32.37
C SER A 5 26.71 -17.42 31.44
N GLY A 6 25.91 -16.37 31.61
CA GLY A 6 24.80 -16.01 30.73
C GLY A 6 25.29 -15.52 29.37
N ILE A 7 24.57 -15.96 28.33
CA ILE A 7 24.72 -15.56 26.94
C ILE A 7 24.33 -14.07 26.80
N GLN A 8 25.32 -13.19 26.65
CA GLN A 8 25.12 -11.82 26.18
C GLN A 8 25.04 -11.80 24.65
N SER A 9 23.85 -12.01 24.07
CA SER A 9 23.59 -11.62 22.67
C SER A 9 22.73 -10.36 22.61
N SER A 10 23.40 -9.22 22.58
CA SER A 10 23.05 -8.00 21.81
C SER A 10 21.56 -7.66 21.63
N ASN A 11 20.95 -7.20 22.73
CA ASN A 11 19.65 -6.56 22.82
C ASN A 11 19.56 -5.16 22.13
N LYS A 12 20.22 -4.96 20.97
CA LYS A 12 20.17 -3.67 20.22
C LYS A 12 18.83 -3.49 19.51
N ARG A 13 18.28 -4.57 18.94
CA ARG A 13 17.01 -4.54 18.19
C ARG A 13 15.81 -4.27 19.10
N TRP A 14 15.80 -4.86 20.30
CA TRP A 14 14.81 -4.59 21.34
C TRP A 14 14.89 -3.17 21.92
N ARG A 15 16.10 -2.63 22.09
CA ARG A 15 16.30 -1.24 22.51
C ARG A 15 15.82 -0.23 21.47
N VAL A 16 15.98 -0.50 20.17
CA VAL A 16 15.45 0.35 19.10
C VAL A 16 13.92 0.30 19.05
N PHE A 17 13.31 -0.86 19.31
CA PHE A 17 11.86 -1.00 19.44
C PHE A 17 11.34 -0.20 20.65
N GLN A 18 11.92 -0.39 21.84
CA GLN A 18 11.55 0.38 23.04
C GLN A 18 11.74 1.88 22.87
N ARG A 19 12.79 2.32 22.16
CA ARG A 19 13.07 3.74 21.91
C ARG A 19 12.11 4.35 20.87
N ARG A 20 11.66 3.59 19.86
CA ARG A 20 10.60 4.02 18.92
C ARG A 20 9.21 4.03 19.55
N VAL A 21 8.91 3.09 20.46
CA VAL A 21 7.70 3.14 21.29
C VAL A 21 7.75 4.34 22.24
N SER A 22 8.92 4.73 22.74
CA SER A 22 9.10 5.95 23.53
C SER A 22 8.94 7.27 22.74
N HIS A 23 9.05 7.25 21.40
CA HIS A 23 8.78 8.41 20.54
C HIS A 23 7.33 8.47 20.05
N TYR A 24 6.55 7.42 20.29
CA TYR A 24 5.13 7.62 20.54
C TYR A 24 5.02 8.35 21.89
N ASN A 25 5.26 9.66 21.86
CA ASN A 25 4.39 10.55 22.58
C ASN A 25 3.01 10.39 21.93
N THR A 26 2.35 9.25 22.21
CA THR A 26 0.98 9.36 22.68
C THR A 26 1.02 10.52 23.64
N SER A 27 0.34 11.63 23.33
CA SER A 27 0.35 12.84 24.15
C SER A 27 0.51 12.45 25.61
N SER A 28 1.40 13.11 26.33
CA SER A 28 1.68 12.89 27.75
C SER A 28 0.44 12.91 28.68
N ASP A 29 -0.75 13.04 28.09
CA ASP A 29 -2.09 12.94 28.67
C ASP A 29 -2.82 11.61 28.36
N ILE A 30 -2.20 10.61 27.72
CA ILE A 30 -2.71 9.23 27.83
C ILE A 30 -2.39 8.76 29.24
N VAL A 31 -3.33 9.07 30.12
CA VAL A 31 -3.50 8.56 31.48
C VAL A 31 -2.99 7.12 31.52
N LYS A 32 -1.84 6.92 32.18
CA LYS A 32 -1.18 5.62 32.36
C LYS A 32 -2.07 4.55 33.03
N ASP A 33 -3.26 4.93 33.50
CA ASP A 33 -4.18 4.11 34.27
C ASP A 33 -5.42 3.62 33.51
N ARG A 34 -5.54 3.84 32.18
CA ARG A 34 -6.68 3.31 31.41
C ARG A 34 -6.24 2.45 30.22
N PRO A 35 -6.78 1.22 30.09
CA PRO A 35 -6.50 0.38 28.94
C PRO A 35 -7.03 1.05 27.66
N ILE A 36 -6.18 1.15 26.65
CA ILE A 36 -6.55 1.63 25.31
C ILE A 36 -7.17 0.49 24.51
N LEU A 37 -8.21 0.78 23.73
CA LEU A 37 -8.76 -0.20 22.80
C LEU A 37 -7.78 -0.38 21.63
N VAL A 38 -7.58 -1.62 21.21
CA VAL A 38 -6.64 -1.96 20.11
C VAL A 38 -6.94 -1.15 18.84
N ARG A 39 -8.21 -0.89 18.52
CA ARG A 39 -8.59 -0.06 17.37
C ARG A 39 -8.07 1.37 17.45
N GLU A 40 -8.06 1.97 18.64
CA GLU A 40 -7.58 3.35 18.85
C GLU A 40 -6.06 3.37 18.72
N PHE A 41 -5.39 2.36 19.28
CA PHE A 41 -3.96 2.18 19.09
C PHE A 41 -3.59 2.04 17.61
N ILE A 42 -4.29 1.18 16.85
CA ILE A 42 -4.05 1.02 15.40
C ILE A 42 -4.30 2.33 14.66
N HIS A 43 -5.41 3.01 14.96
CA HIS A 43 -5.75 4.28 14.33
C HIS A 43 -4.66 5.34 14.58
N SER A 44 -4.23 5.53 15.82
CA SER A 44 -3.15 6.45 16.17
C SER A 44 -1.81 6.06 15.52
N ALA A 45 -1.46 4.76 15.53
CA ALA A 45 -0.22 4.28 14.91
C ALA A 45 -0.17 4.53 13.39
N LEU A 46 -1.32 4.50 12.71
CA LEU A 46 -1.40 4.70 11.27
C LEU A 46 -1.59 6.17 10.87
N TYR A 47 -2.50 6.88 11.55
CA TYR A 47 -3.07 8.14 11.09
C TYR A 47 -2.82 9.34 12.02
N ASP A 48 -2.05 9.21 13.10
CA ASP A 48 -1.65 10.38 13.88
C ASP A 48 -0.94 11.41 12.95
N PRO A 49 -1.38 12.68 12.92
CA PRO A 49 -0.87 13.65 11.95
C PRO A 49 0.63 13.96 12.06
N ARG A 50 1.26 13.65 13.20
CA ARG A 50 2.67 13.95 13.48
C ARG A 50 3.54 12.69 13.52
N PHE A 51 3.00 11.60 14.04
CA PHE A 51 3.76 10.37 14.33
C PHE A 51 3.22 9.15 13.61
N GLY A 52 2.06 9.26 12.95
CA GLY A 52 1.42 8.19 12.23
C GLY A 52 2.30 7.68 11.10
N TYR A 53 2.16 6.39 10.80
CA TYR A 53 2.89 5.73 9.74
C TYR A 53 2.74 6.43 8.38
N PHE A 54 1.54 6.89 8.04
CA PHE A 54 1.28 7.58 6.77
C PHE A 54 1.71 9.06 6.78
N ALA A 55 1.84 9.70 7.95
CA ALA A 55 2.26 11.09 8.05
C ALA A 55 3.78 11.26 8.04
N THR A 56 4.53 10.30 8.57
CA THR A 56 5.97 10.42 8.82
C THR A 56 6.85 9.83 7.75
N ARG A 57 6.30 9.02 6.83
CA ARG A 57 7.07 8.30 5.83
C ARG A 57 6.66 8.74 4.42
N PRO A 58 7.47 9.54 3.72
CA PRO A 58 7.29 9.67 2.28
C PRO A 58 7.52 8.31 1.61
N GLY A 59 6.73 7.98 0.58
CA GLY A 59 6.95 6.76 -0.21
C GLY A 59 6.63 5.43 0.49
N VAL A 60 5.68 5.42 1.43
CA VAL A 60 5.14 4.17 2.04
C VAL A 60 4.78 3.14 0.98
N VAL A 61 4.08 3.61 -0.06
CA VAL A 61 3.72 2.80 -1.22
C VAL A 61 4.60 3.24 -2.37
N GLY A 62 5.36 2.30 -2.92
CA GLY A 62 6.21 2.56 -4.06
C GLY A 62 5.41 2.77 -5.33
N VAL A 63 5.88 3.71 -6.15
CA VAL A 63 5.33 4.00 -7.48
C VAL A 63 6.37 3.67 -8.51
N LEU A 64 6.01 2.89 -9.52
CA LEU A 64 6.90 2.59 -10.64
C LEU A 64 6.73 3.64 -11.73
N GLU A 65 7.80 4.24 -12.22
CA GLU A 65 7.69 5.18 -13.35
C GLU A 65 7.19 4.48 -14.62
N LYS A 66 7.57 3.21 -14.82
CA LYS A 66 7.25 2.43 -16.01
C LYS A 66 6.70 1.06 -15.63
N ALA A 67 5.76 0.56 -16.42
CA ALA A 67 5.25 -0.79 -16.30
C ALA A 67 6.37 -1.83 -16.48
N ILE A 68 6.25 -2.95 -15.76
CA ILE A 68 7.15 -4.09 -15.92
C ILE A 68 6.90 -4.71 -17.30
N GLN A 69 7.96 -4.86 -18.09
CA GLN A 69 7.90 -5.50 -19.40
C GLN A 69 7.96 -7.02 -19.24
N PHE A 70 6.84 -7.64 -18.87
CA PHE A 70 6.76 -9.08 -18.59
C PHE A 70 7.20 -9.96 -19.77
N ASN A 71 6.99 -9.50 -21.01
CA ASN A 71 7.46 -10.17 -22.22
C ASN A 71 8.99 -10.27 -22.35
N LYS A 72 9.75 -9.51 -21.55
CA LYS A 72 11.22 -9.56 -21.46
C LYS A 72 11.72 -10.40 -20.29
N LEU A 73 10.83 -10.96 -19.48
CA LEU A 73 11.19 -11.77 -18.31
C LEU A 73 10.97 -13.25 -18.63
N GLU A 74 12.03 -14.04 -18.43
CA GLU A 74 12.02 -15.49 -18.63
C GLU A 74 11.38 -16.21 -17.43
N GLY A 75 10.08 -15.99 -17.25
CA GLY A 75 9.27 -16.63 -16.22
C GLY A 75 9.55 -16.15 -14.80
N ARG A 76 9.14 -16.97 -13.82
CA ARG A 76 9.08 -16.59 -12.40
C ARG A 76 10.44 -16.23 -11.82
N ASN A 77 11.50 -16.95 -12.15
CA ASN A 77 12.82 -16.73 -11.56
C ASN A 77 13.43 -15.39 -12.00
N ALA A 78 13.30 -15.04 -13.29
CA ALA A 78 13.70 -13.73 -13.80
C ALA A 78 12.88 -12.60 -13.16
N TYR A 79 11.57 -12.79 -13.00
CA TYR A 79 10.70 -11.84 -12.31
C TYR A 79 11.12 -11.60 -10.85
N LEU A 80 11.40 -12.65 -10.07
CA LEU A 80 11.82 -12.50 -8.67
C LEU A 80 13.18 -11.79 -8.54
N LYS A 81 14.14 -12.06 -9.44
CA LYS A 81 15.42 -11.33 -9.48
C LYS A 81 15.23 -9.86 -9.84
N TYR A 82 14.33 -9.58 -10.79
CA TYR A 82 13.95 -8.22 -11.15
C TYR A 82 13.32 -7.48 -9.98
N LEU A 83 12.36 -8.10 -9.28
CA LEU A 83 11.73 -7.53 -8.10
C LEU A 83 12.75 -7.26 -6.98
N ASP A 84 13.61 -8.23 -6.65
CA ASP A 84 14.66 -8.04 -5.64
C ASP A 84 15.55 -6.82 -5.97
N SER A 85 15.94 -6.69 -7.24
CA SER A 85 16.70 -5.53 -7.71
C SER A 85 15.91 -4.22 -7.61
N LEU A 86 14.61 -4.26 -7.87
CA LEU A 86 13.72 -3.11 -7.78
C LEU A 86 13.55 -2.64 -6.33
N TYR A 87 13.35 -3.56 -5.40
CA TYR A 87 13.24 -3.27 -3.97
C TYR A 87 14.55 -2.77 -3.36
N LYS A 88 15.70 -3.23 -3.85
CA LYS A 88 17.02 -2.72 -3.40
C LYS A 88 17.30 -1.30 -3.90
N LYS A 89 16.73 -0.90 -5.04
CA LYS A 89 16.93 0.43 -5.65
C LYS A 89 16.00 1.50 -5.09
N ASN A 90 14.81 1.11 -4.64
CA ASN A 90 13.81 2.04 -4.14
C ASN A 90 13.73 1.93 -2.61
N ASP A 91 13.84 3.06 -1.90
CA ASP A 91 13.59 3.10 -0.45
C ASP A 91 12.07 3.10 -0.18
N THR A 92 11.41 2.02 -0.57
CA THR A 92 9.97 1.84 -0.50
C THR A 92 9.66 0.62 0.36
N ALA A 93 8.58 0.68 1.13
CA ALA A 93 8.18 -0.45 1.97
C ALA A 93 7.57 -1.59 1.14
N TRP A 94 6.71 -1.27 0.17
CA TRP A 94 6.13 -2.23 -0.77
C TRP A 94 5.57 -1.56 -2.03
N PHE A 95 5.49 -2.32 -3.11
CA PHE A 95 4.68 -1.98 -4.29
C PHE A 95 3.32 -2.68 -4.22
N THR A 96 2.26 -1.99 -4.63
CA THR A 96 0.92 -2.60 -4.74
C THR A 96 0.79 -3.43 -6.01
N PRO A 97 -0.21 -4.32 -6.11
CA PRO A 97 -0.54 -4.99 -7.37
C PRO A 97 -0.84 -4.01 -8.51
N ALA A 98 -1.50 -2.89 -8.21
CA ALA A 98 -1.77 -1.82 -9.17
C ALA A 98 -0.47 -1.24 -9.76
N GLU A 99 0.63 -1.20 -9.00
CA GLU A 99 1.93 -0.74 -9.49
C GLU A 99 2.71 -1.83 -10.22
N LEU A 100 2.78 -3.03 -9.65
CA LEU A 100 3.56 -4.13 -10.22
C LEU A 100 2.99 -4.66 -11.53
N PHE A 101 1.67 -4.66 -11.69
CA PHE A 101 0.98 -5.30 -12.81
C PHE A 101 0.24 -4.30 -13.70
N LYS A 102 0.57 -3.01 -13.64
CA LYS A 102 -0.04 -2.03 -14.56
C LYS A 102 0.33 -2.29 -16.02
N PRO A 103 -0.60 -2.03 -16.96
CA PRO A 103 -1.97 -1.57 -16.71
C PRO A 103 -2.96 -2.73 -16.45
N TRP A 104 -2.50 -3.98 -16.59
CA TRP A 104 -3.34 -5.19 -16.60
C TRP A 104 -4.18 -5.40 -15.35
N TYR A 105 -3.68 -5.03 -14.17
CA TYR A 105 -4.46 -5.12 -12.93
C TYR A 105 -5.69 -4.20 -12.94
N GLY A 106 -5.54 -2.95 -13.42
CA GLY A 106 -6.69 -2.04 -13.56
C GLY A 106 -7.61 -2.46 -14.71
N HIS A 107 -7.04 -2.93 -15.82
CA HIS A 107 -7.82 -3.43 -16.96
C HIS A 107 -8.71 -4.61 -16.59
N SER A 108 -8.22 -5.57 -15.79
CA SER A 108 -9.03 -6.72 -15.38
C SER A 108 -10.20 -6.31 -14.48
N ILE A 109 -10.00 -5.32 -13.61
CA ILE A 109 -11.08 -4.74 -12.80
C ILE A 109 -12.11 -4.07 -13.72
N ALA A 110 -11.67 -3.25 -14.68
CA ALA A 110 -12.56 -2.56 -15.61
C ALA A 110 -13.36 -3.53 -16.50
N GLU A 111 -12.73 -4.58 -17.02
CA GLU A 111 -13.40 -5.66 -17.76
C GLU A 111 -14.47 -6.32 -16.89
N ALA A 112 -14.12 -6.69 -15.64
CA ALA A 112 -15.05 -7.32 -14.73
C ALA A 112 -16.27 -6.41 -14.45
N ILE A 113 -16.05 -5.11 -14.30
CA ILE A 113 -17.15 -4.13 -14.16
C ILE A 113 -18.04 -4.14 -15.41
N LEU A 114 -17.46 -4.05 -16.61
CA LEU A 114 -18.24 -4.03 -17.87
C LEU A 114 -19.04 -5.32 -18.08
N ARG A 115 -18.53 -6.46 -17.59
CA ARG A 115 -19.19 -7.75 -17.71
C ARG A 115 -20.30 -7.99 -16.69
N THR A 116 -20.22 -7.36 -15.50
CA THR A 116 -21.06 -7.72 -14.35
C THR A 116 -21.97 -6.61 -13.86
N ALA A 117 -21.64 -5.35 -14.13
CA ALA A 117 -22.46 -4.22 -13.68
C ALA A 117 -23.72 -4.06 -14.54
N ASN A 118 -24.80 -3.56 -13.92
CA ASN A 118 -25.97 -3.12 -14.65
C ASN A 118 -25.68 -1.76 -15.32
N LEU A 119 -25.34 -1.79 -16.61
CA LEU A 119 -25.01 -0.60 -17.39
C LEU A 119 -26.24 0.15 -17.96
N SER A 120 -27.46 -0.29 -17.62
CA SER A 120 -28.69 0.47 -17.97
C SER A 120 -28.86 1.72 -17.11
N VAL A 121 -28.16 1.81 -15.98
CA VAL A 121 -28.10 2.98 -15.10
C VAL A 121 -26.70 3.61 -15.12
N PRO A 122 -26.54 4.90 -14.78
CA PRO A 122 -25.22 5.53 -14.71
C PRO A 122 -24.28 4.80 -13.74
N LEU A 123 -23.10 4.42 -14.24
CA LEU A 123 -22.09 3.71 -13.47
C LEU A 123 -21.38 4.66 -12.49
N LYS A 124 -21.27 4.26 -11.22
CA LYS A 124 -20.49 4.97 -10.20
C LYS A 124 -19.44 4.04 -9.62
N ILE A 125 -18.18 4.44 -9.70
CA ILE A 125 -17.05 3.68 -9.17
C ILE A 125 -16.51 4.43 -7.96
N TYR A 126 -16.38 3.72 -6.84
CA TYR A 126 -15.78 4.24 -5.60
C TYR A 126 -14.49 3.49 -5.29
N GLU A 127 -13.37 4.20 -5.18
CA GLU A 127 -12.08 3.64 -4.80
C GLU A 127 -11.64 4.13 -3.42
N ILE A 128 -11.74 3.24 -2.43
CA ILE A 128 -11.31 3.55 -1.07
C ILE A 128 -9.80 3.32 -0.96
N GLY A 129 -9.05 4.40 -0.71
CA GLY A 129 -7.60 4.34 -0.54
C GLY A 129 -6.85 4.19 -1.87
N GLY A 130 -7.14 5.05 -2.86
CA GLY A 130 -6.58 4.96 -4.23
C GLY A 130 -5.05 5.11 -4.36
N GLY A 131 -4.33 5.35 -3.26
CA GLY A 131 -2.87 5.39 -3.25
C GLY A 131 -2.30 6.43 -4.22
N SER A 132 -1.48 5.99 -5.16
CA SER A 132 -0.89 6.82 -6.22
C SER A 132 -1.85 7.21 -7.34
N GLY A 133 -3.09 6.69 -7.34
CA GLY A 133 -4.06 6.86 -8.42
C GLY A 133 -3.80 5.97 -9.65
N THR A 134 -2.77 5.12 -9.63
CA THR A 134 -2.45 4.23 -10.75
C THR A 134 -3.60 3.29 -11.12
N CYS A 135 -4.32 2.75 -10.13
CA CYS A 135 -5.45 1.86 -10.37
C CYS A 135 -6.59 2.60 -11.08
N ALA A 136 -7.05 3.73 -10.51
CA ALA A 136 -8.02 4.62 -11.13
C ALA A 136 -7.67 4.97 -12.57
N LYS A 137 -6.43 5.41 -12.82
CA LYS A 137 -5.99 5.76 -14.17
C LYS A 137 -6.12 4.57 -15.13
N CYS A 138 -5.63 3.39 -14.74
CA CYS A 138 -5.72 2.20 -15.60
C CYS A 138 -7.17 1.79 -15.88
N ILE A 139 -8.06 1.90 -14.88
CA ILE A 139 -9.49 1.62 -15.06
C ILE A 139 -10.10 2.63 -16.03
N LEU A 140 -9.87 3.92 -15.82
CA LEU A 140 -10.42 4.99 -16.65
C LEU A 140 -9.92 4.92 -18.11
N ASP A 141 -8.62 4.69 -18.32
CA ASP A 141 -8.05 4.49 -19.66
C ASP A 141 -8.72 3.29 -20.36
N TYR A 142 -8.91 2.17 -19.65
CA TYR A 142 -9.58 0.99 -20.22
C TYR A 142 -11.05 1.26 -20.55
N MET A 143 -11.78 1.92 -19.65
CA MET A 143 -13.18 2.27 -19.84
C MET A 143 -13.34 3.21 -21.05
N MET A 144 -12.46 4.21 -21.20
CA MET A 144 -12.46 5.13 -22.32
C MET A 144 -12.33 4.42 -23.67
N LEU A 145 -11.51 3.36 -23.72
CA LEU A 145 -11.22 2.64 -24.96
C LEU A 145 -12.22 1.52 -25.28
N ASN A 146 -12.85 0.92 -24.27
CA ASN A 146 -13.60 -0.33 -24.44
C ASN A 146 -15.07 -0.26 -24.01
N ALA A 147 -15.47 0.69 -23.15
CA ALA A 147 -16.86 0.81 -22.75
C ALA A 147 -17.69 1.45 -23.87
N PRO A 148 -19.00 1.15 -23.98
CA PRO A 148 -19.89 1.92 -24.83
C PRO A 148 -19.84 3.41 -24.48
N ALA A 149 -19.81 4.30 -25.47
CA ALA A 149 -19.65 5.75 -25.25
C ALA A 149 -20.66 6.32 -24.22
N LYS A 150 -21.90 5.83 -24.23
CA LYS A 150 -22.94 6.23 -23.25
C LYS A 150 -22.55 5.88 -21.81
N VAL A 151 -21.83 4.78 -21.59
CA VAL A 151 -21.38 4.36 -20.26
C VAL A 151 -20.23 5.25 -19.80
N TYR A 152 -19.18 5.40 -20.61
CA TYR A 152 -18.01 6.20 -20.24
C TYR A 152 -18.35 7.70 -20.05
N ASN A 153 -19.20 8.27 -20.90
CA ASN A 153 -19.55 9.69 -20.79
C ASN A 153 -20.43 10.00 -19.57
N ASN A 154 -21.13 9.01 -19.03
CA ASN A 154 -22.07 9.19 -17.92
C ASN A 154 -21.59 8.53 -16.62
N MET A 155 -20.41 7.89 -16.62
CA MET A 155 -19.86 7.30 -15.40
C MET A 155 -19.25 8.36 -14.49
N THR A 156 -19.16 8.04 -13.21
CA THR A 156 -18.44 8.85 -12.22
C THR A 156 -17.46 7.97 -11.45
N TYR A 157 -16.32 8.56 -11.07
CA TYR A 157 -15.27 7.91 -10.29
C TYR A 157 -14.99 8.77 -9.06
N THR A 158 -14.94 8.17 -7.86
CA THR A 158 -14.73 8.86 -6.58
C THR A 158 -13.77 8.11 -5.69
#